data_AF-A0A9R1RQW1-F1
#
_entry.id   AF-A0A9R1RQW1-F1
#
_cell.length_a   1.000
_cell.length_b   1.000
_cell.length_c   1.000
_cell.angle_alpha   90.00
_cell.angle_beta   90.00
_cell.angle_gamma   90.00
#
_symmetry.space_group_name_H-M   'P 1'
#
loop_
_entity.id
_entity.type
_entity.pdbx_description
1 polymer ?
#
loop_
_entity_poly.entity_id
_entity_poly.type
_entity_poly.pdbx_seq_one_letter_code
_entity_poly.pdbx_strand_id
1 'polypeptide(L)'
;MIATSGGLNQQRTGIIDAVVAARILNATLVIPKLDQASFWNDASDFGEIFDADSFISSLANDVKIIRQVPDINGKTPFPYKMRVPRKCTPKCYENRVLPALLKKHVVQLTKFDYRVSNRLETDLQKLRCRVNYHALKFTDPILEMGRLLVQRMRAKSGRFIALHLRF
;
A
#
# COMPACT_ATOMS: atom_id res chain seq x y z
N MET A 1 -8.06 5.98 5.06
CA MET A 1 -8.24 4.84 4.13
C MET A 1 -7.69 5.20 2.76
N ILE A 2 -7.18 4.22 2.01
CA ILE A 2 -6.69 4.42 0.65
C ILE A 2 -7.35 3.39 -0.27
N ALA A 3 -7.85 3.83 -1.42
CA ALA A 3 -8.19 2.97 -2.54
C ALA A 3 -7.08 3.08 -3.57
N THR A 4 -6.31 2.01 -3.75
CA THR A 4 -5.31 1.93 -4.81
C THR A 4 -5.99 1.94 -6.18
N SER A 5 -5.22 2.08 -7.25
CA SER A 5 -5.74 2.02 -8.61
C SER A 5 -4.67 1.57 -9.59
N GLY A 6 -5.08 0.91 -10.67
CA GLY A 6 -4.16 0.41 -11.69
C GLY A 6 -3.81 -1.08 -11.51
N GLY A 7 -2.83 -1.57 -12.28
CA GLY A 7 -2.31 -2.93 -12.13
C GLY A 7 -1.49 -3.12 -10.84
N LEU A 8 -1.18 -4.36 -10.47
CA LEU A 8 -0.52 -4.71 -9.18
C LEU A 8 0.67 -3.82 -8.82
N ASN A 9 1.58 -3.57 -9.76
CA ASN A 9 2.78 -2.76 -9.50
C ASN A 9 2.45 -1.27 -9.24
N GLN A 10 1.39 -0.75 -9.87
CA GLN A 10 0.88 0.59 -9.58
C GLN A 10 0.19 0.62 -8.21
N GLN A 11 -0.59 -0.42 -7.88
CA GLN A 11 -1.20 -0.55 -6.56
C GLN A 11 -0.15 -0.68 -5.45
N ARG A 12 0.92 -1.44 -5.68
CA ARG A 12 2.10 -1.53 -4.80
C ARG A 12 2.70 -0.15 -4.54
N THR A 13 2.88 0.66 -5.58
CA THR A 13 3.32 2.06 -5.43
C THR A 13 2.33 2.87 -4.58
N GLY A 14 1.02 2.69 -4.80
CA GLY A 14 -0.03 3.32 -4.00
C GLY A 14 0.00 2.93 -2.52
N ILE A 15 0.24 1.66 -2.20
CA ILE A 15 0.39 1.16 -0.82
C ILE A 15 1.60 1.79 -0.14
N ILE A 16 2.72 1.90 -0.85
CA ILE A 16 3.94 2.54 -0.33
C ILE A 16 3.67 4.02 -0.02
N ASP A 17 3.08 4.73 -0.98
CA ASP A 17 2.69 6.14 -0.80
C ASP A 17 1.66 6.33 0.32
N ALA A 18 0.79 5.33 0.57
CA ALA A 18 -0.22 5.38 1.62
C ALA A 18 0.41 5.46 3.02
N VAL A 19 1.43 4.64 3.27
CA VAL A 19 2.17 4.64 4.54
C VAL A 19 2.88 5.98 4.73
N VAL A 20 3.53 6.49 3.69
CA VAL A 20 4.19 7.81 3.75
C VAL A 20 3.20 8.95 3.99
N ALA A 21 2.06 8.94 3.30
CA ALA A 21 1.03 9.95 3.51
C ALA A 21 0.48 9.91 4.95
N ALA A 22 0.27 8.72 5.51
CA ALA A 22 -0.13 8.56 6.90
C ALA A 22 0.95 9.08 7.88
N ARG A 23 2.23 8.83 7.59
CA ARG A 23 3.36 9.36 8.38
C ARG A 23 3.43 10.89 8.35
N ILE A 24 3.25 11.51 7.18
CA ILE A 24 3.22 12.97 7.01
C ILE A 24 2.09 13.58 7.83
N LEU A 25 0.91 12.97 7.77
CA LEU A 25 -0.29 13.47 8.44
C LEU A 25 -0.37 13.08 9.92
N ASN A 26 0.60 12.33 10.45
CA ASN A 26 0.55 11.69 11.76
C ASN A 26 -0.79 10.95 12.01
N ALA A 27 -1.27 10.24 11.00
CA ALA A 27 -2.58 9.62 10.97
C ALA A 27 -2.52 8.09 11.11
N THR A 28 -3.60 7.48 11.57
CA THR A 28 -3.77 6.03 11.50
C THR A 28 -4.12 5.61 10.07
N LEU A 29 -3.38 4.65 9.54
CA LEU A 29 -3.66 4.05 8.24
C LEU A 29 -4.60 2.85 8.44
N VAL A 30 -5.63 2.77 7.62
CA VAL A 30 -6.40 1.52 7.44
C VAL A 30 -5.78 0.77 6.28
N ILE A 31 -5.64 -0.56 6.37
CA ILE A 31 -5.11 -1.41 5.29
C ILE A 31 -5.74 -0.98 3.94
N PRO A 32 -4.92 -0.71 2.91
CA PRO A 32 -5.43 -0.27 1.62
C PRO A 32 -6.35 -1.30 0.98
N LYS A 33 -7.44 -0.84 0.36
CA LYS A 33 -8.26 -1.69 -0.49
C LYS A 33 -7.64 -1.77 -1.87
N LEU A 34 -7.44 -2.99 -2.35
CA LEU A 34 -6.93 -3.26 -3.69
C LEU A 34 -8.01 -2.97 -4.74
N ASP A 35 -7.58 -2.53 -5.91
CA ASP A 35 -8.43 -2.34 -7.08
C ASP A 35 -8.55 -3.67 -7.82
N GLN A 36 -9.76 -4.24 -7.80
CA GLN A 36 -10.10 -5.55 -8.37
C GLN A 36 -10.86 -5.43 -9.70
N ALA A 37 -11.12 -4.22 -10.20
CA ALA A 37 -12.02 -4.01 -11.33
C ALA A 37 -11.35 -3.37 -12.55
N SER A 38 -10.29 -2.57 -12.36
CA SER A 38 -9.79 -1.72 -13.44
C SER A 38 -8.84 -2.42 -14.43
N PHE A 39 -7.99 -3.33 -13.96
CA PHE A 39 -6.92 -3.94 -14.78
C PHE A 39 -6.65 -5.41 -14.46
N TRP A 40 -7.28 -5.93 -13.41
CA TRP A 40 -6.97 -7.24 -12.85
C TRP A 40 -8.29 -7.94 -12.54
N ASN A 41 -8.59 -9.04 -13.24
CA ASN A 41 -9.76 -9.89 -12.98
C ASN A 41 -9.51 -10.85 -11.81
N ASP A 42 -8.89 -10.36 -10.75
CA ASP A 42 -8.59 -11.15 -9.56
C ASP A 42 -9.28 -10.46 -8.38
N ALA A 43 -10.12 -11.23 -7.69
CA ALA A 43 -10.92 -10.76 -6.57
C ALA A 43 -10.16 -10.83 -5.24
N SER A 44 -8.86 -11.14 -5.27
CA SER A 44 -8.04 -11.21 -4.07
C SER A 44 -7.98 -9.87 -3.37
N ASP A 45 -8.08 -9.91 -2.04
CA ASP A 45 -7.90 -8.76 -1.18
C ASP A 45 -6.43 -8.57 -0.77
N PHE A 46 -6.19 -7.60 0.11
CA PHE A 46 -4.83 -7.33 0.59
C PHE A 46 -4.21 -8.53 1.31
N GLY A 47 -4.98 -9.22 2.17
CA GLY A 47 -4.49 -10.30 3.02
C GLY A 47 -4.23 -11.61 2.26
N GLU A 48 -4.90 -11.79 1.12
CA GLU A 48 -4.67 -12.95 0.24
C GLU A 48 -3.36 -12.82 -0.55
N ILE A 49 -2.97 -11.59 -0.91
CA ILE A 49 -1.75 -11.32 -1.67
C ILE A 49 -0.57 -11.02 -0.75
N PHE A 50 -0.77 -10.20 0.27
CA PHE A 50 0.28 -9.70 1.16
C PHE A 50 0.04 -10.13 2.61
N ASP A 51 1.13 -10.42 3.32
CA ASP A 51 1.08 -10.72 4.75
C ASP A 51 0.73 -9.45 5.54
N ALA A 52 -0.55 -9.35 5.94
CA ALA A 52 -1.07 -8.21 6.67
C ALA A 52 -0.48 -8.06 8.08
N ASP A 53 -0.18 -9.17 8.77
CA ASP A 53 0.39 -9.14 10.12
C ASP A 53 1.84 -8.69 10.10
N SER A 54 2.64 -9.21 9.17
CA SER A 54 4.00 -8.71 8.94
C SER A 54 3.97 -7.25 8.49
N PHE A 55 3.01 -6.83 7.66
CA PHE A 55 2.89 -5.44 7.21
C PHE A 55 2.61 -4.48 8.38
N ILE A 56 1.67 -4.84 9.27
CA ILE A 56 1.35 -4.02 10.44
C ILE A 56 2.52 -3.99 11.43
N SER A 57 3.04 -5.16 11.80
CA SER A 57 4.06 -5.27 12.85
C SER A 57 5.39 -4.62 12.45
N SER A 58 5.82 -4.78 11.20
CA SER A 58 7.09 -4.20 10.69
C SER A 58 7.07 -2.66 10.60
N LEU A 59 5.89 -2.05 10.60
CA LEU A 59 5.69 -0.60 10.49
C LEU A 59 5.18 0.04 11.79
N ALA A 60 5.06 -0.72 12.87
CA ALA A 60 4.46 -0.25 14.12
C ALA A 60 5.16 0.98 14.74
N ASN A 61 6.47 1.12 14.52
CA ASN A 61 7.26 2.26 14.98
C ASN A 61 7.18 3.49 14.04
N ASP A 62 6.60 3.32 12.85
CA ASP A 62 6.50 4.37 11.83
C ASP A 62 5.09 4.96 11.77
N VAL A 63 4.08 4.09 11.68
CA VAL A 63 2.69 4.46 11.45
C VAL A 63 1.78 3.46 12.15
N LYS A 64 0.75 3.93 12.83
CA LYS A 64 -0.31 3.05 13.36
C LYS A 64 -1.15 2.53 12.19
N ILE A 65 -1.20 1.22 12.02
CA ILE A 65 -1.98 0.56 10.95
C ILE A 65 -3.06 -0.32 11.59
N ILE A 66 -4.28 -0.23 11.09
CA ILE A 66 -5.43 -1.05 11.51
C ILE A 66 -6.06 -1.74 10.30
N ARG A 67 -6.68 -2.89 10.53
CA ARG A 67 -7.32 -3.69 9.47
C ARG A 67 -8.58 -3.04 8.92
N GLN A 68 -9.40 -2.49 9.81
CA GLN A 68 -10.67 -1.85 9.47
C GLN A 68 -10.93 -0.63 10.35
N VAL A 69 -11.83 0.24 9.90
CA VAL A 69 -12.30 1.37 10.72
C VAL A 69 -13.10 0.81 11.89
N PRO A 70 -12.83 1.21 13.14
CA PRO A 70 -13.62 0.77 14.28
C PRO A 70 -15.06 1.28 14.19
N ASP A 71 -16.00 0.47 14.66
CA ASP A 71 -17.39 0.90 14.78
C ASP A 71 -17.53 1.97 15.88
N ILE A 72 -18.32 2.99 15.57
CA ILE A 72 -18.66 4.05 16.52
C ILE A 72 -20.17 3.95 16.76
N ASN A 73 -20.57 3.64 18.00
CA ASN A 73 -21.97 3.45 18.38
C ASN A 73 -22.71 2.41 17.50
N GLY A 74 -22.04 1.29 17.19
CA GLY A 74 -22.61 0.20 16.39
C GLY A 74 -22.76 0.50 14.90
N LYS A 75 -22.15 1.59 14.39
CA LYS A 75 -22.11 1.91 12.97
C LYS A 75 -20.69 2.18 12.50
N THR A 76 -20.29 1.57 11.40
CA THR A 76 -19.04 1.91 10.73
C THR A 76 -19.17 3.29 10.07
N PRO A 77 -18.31 4.27 10.39
CA PRO A 77 -18.39 5.59 9.77
C PRO A 77 -18.17 5.54 8.25
N PHE A 78 -19.03 6.25 7.50
CA PHE A 78 -18.83 6.40 6.06
C PHE A 78 -17.62 7.31 5.78
N PRO A 79 -16.62 6.84 5.03
CA PRO A 79 -15.44 7.65 4.77
C PRO A 79 -15.76 8.81 3.82
N TYR A 80 -15.27 10.01 4.14
CA TYR A 80 -15.29 11.13 3.21
C TYR A 80 -14.31 10.88 2.07
N LYS A 81 -14.82 10.73 0.86
CA LYS A 81 -14.01 10.45 -0.34
C LYS A 81 -13.44 11.75 -0.89
N MET A 82 -12.14 11.77 -1.16
CA MET A 82 -11.48 12.88 -1.85
C MET A 82 -10.32 12.40 -2.72
N ARG A 83 -9.84 13.29 -3.60
CA ARG A 83 -8.70 13.03 -4.48
C ARG A 83 -7.60 14.04 -4.21
N VAL A 84 -6.36 13.57 -4.23
CA VAL A 84 -5.15 14.39 -4.08
C VAL A 84 -4.48 14.52 -5.46
N PRO A 85 -3.90 15.68 -5.82
CA PRO A 85 -3.10 15.81 -7.04
C PRO A 85 -1.97 14.77 -7.11
N ARG A 86 -1.54 14.40 -8.32
CA ARG A 86 -0.36 13.54 -8.49
C ARG A 86 0.88 14.27 -7.98
N LYS A 87 1.83 13.53 -7.41
CA LYS A 87 3.10 14.05 -6.88
C LYS A 87 2.93 15.21 -5.88
N CYS A 88 1.88 15.18 -5.06
CA CYS A 88 1.63 16.14 -4.00
C CYS A 88 2.74 16.06 -2.93
N THR A 89 3.28 17.21 -2.54
CA THR A 89 4.32 17.36 -1.52
C THR A 89 3.75 17.19 -0.11
N PRO A 90 4.57 16.99 0.94
CA PRO A 90 4.10 16.94 2.33
C PRO A 90 3.20 18.13 2.71
N LYS A 91 3.63 19.37 2.41
CA LYS A 91 2.84 20.59 2.62
C LYS A 91 1.50 20.58 1.86
N CYS A 92 1.46 19.96 0.68
CA CYS A 92 0.22 19.79 -0.07
C CYS A 92 -0.75 18.81 0.62
N TYR A 93 -0.27 17.76 1.29
CA TYR A 93 -1.09 16.87 2.14
C TYR A 93 -1.59 17.59 3.39
N GLU A 94 -0.71 18.32 4.07
CA GLU A 94 -1.06 19.12 5.25
C GLU A 94 -2.11 20.18 4.92
N ASN A 95 -2.01 20.87 3.79
CA ASN A 95 -2.96 21.92 3.44
C ASN A 95 -4.31 21.40 2.92
N ARG A 96 -4.34 20.20 2.31
CA ARG A 96 -5.55 19.68 1.63
C ARG A 96 -6.22 18.54 2.37
N VAL A 97 -5.44 17.59 2.86
CA VAL A 97 -5.94 16.34 3.45
C VAL A 97 -6.13 16.48 4.94
N LEU A 98 -5.19 17.12 5.66
CA LEU A 98 -5.29 17.28 7.11
C LEU A 98 -6.58 18.00 7.56
N PRO A 99 -7.04 19.11 6.93
CA PRO A 99 -8.27 19.78 7.35
C PRO A 99 -9.50 18.89 7.13
N ALA A 100 -9.54 18.15 6.03
CA ALA A 100 -10.61 17.19 5.76
C ALA A 100 -10.59 16.04 6.77
N LEU A 101 -9.40 15.53 7.13
CA LEU A 101 -9.23 14.48 8.12
C LEU A 101 -9.67 14.92 9.51
N LEU A 102 -9.28 16.11 9.95
CA LEU A 102 -9.70 16.66 11.25
C LEU A 102 -11.21 16.89 11.32
N LYS A 103 -11.83 17.34 10.22
CA LYS A 103 -13.28 17.61 10.16
C LYS A 103 -14.14 16.35 10.01
N LYS A 104 -13.65 15.34 9.30
CA LYS A 104 -14.43 14.15 8.92
C LYS A 104 -14.04 12.89 9.68
N HIS A 105 -12.90 12.89 10.36
CA HIS A 105 -12.26 11.79 11.10
C HIS A 105 -11.87 10.57 10.25
N VAL A 106 -12.67 10.21 9.25
CA VAL A 106 -12.41 9.11 8.31
C VAL A 106 -12.41 9.66 6.89
N VAL A 107 -11.23 9.63 6.25
CA VAL A 107 -11.05 10.05 4.86
C VAL A 107 -10.59 8.87 4.01
N GLN A 108 -11.17 8.72 2.83
CA GLN A 108 -10.73 7.79 1.80
C GLN A 108 -10.13 8.56 0.62
N LEU A 109 -8.82 8.41 0.40
CA LEU A 109 -8.21 8.94 -0.81
C LEU A 109 -8.42 7.94 -1.96
N THR A 110 -9.08 8.40 -3.02
CA THR A 110 -9.45 7.57 -4.16
C THR A 110 -8.48 7.72 -5.33
N LYS A 111 -8.41 6.68 -6.18
CA LYS A 111 -7.49 6.61 -7.32
C LYS A 111 -6.05 6.90 -6.89
N PHE A 112 -5.57 6.21 -5.85
CA PHE A 112 -4.33 6.57 -5.17
C PHE A 112 -3.13 5.89 -5.82
N ASP A 113 -2.66 6.50 -6.90
CA ASP A 113 -1.49 6.11 -7.68
C ASP A 113 -0.52 7.29 -7.85
N TYR A 114 0.74 7.15 -7.45
CA TYR A 114 1.78 8.18 -7.60
C TYR A 114 1.35 9.55 -7.06
N ARG A 115 0.71 9.57 -5.89
CA ARG A 115 0.12 10.77 -5.30
C ARG A 115 1.08 11.48 -4.36
N VAL A 116 2.08 10.80 -3.82
CA VAL A 116 3.12 11.46 -3.02
C VAL A 116 4.30 11.85 -3.92
N SER A 117 4.86 13.04 -3.72
CA SER A 117 6.01 13.56 -4.47
C SER A 117 7.22 12.62 -4.41
N ASN A 118 8.09 12.65 -5.42
CA ASN A 118 9.39 11.97 -5.39
C ASN A 118 10.46 12.80 -4.67
N ARG A 119 10.23 14.10 -4.46
CA ARG A 119 11.10 14.98 -3.69
C ARG A 119 10.63 14.96 -2.23
N LEU A 120 11.13 13.98 -1.49
CA LEU A 120 10.88 13.82 -0.05
C LEU A 120 12.20 13.87 0.70
N GLU A 121 12.13 14.24 1.98
CA GLU A 121 13.25 14.13 2.91
C GLU A 121 13.72 12.69 3.06
N THR A 122 14.99 12.52 3.44
CA THR A 122 15.67 11.22 3.48
C THR A 122 14.93 10.18 4.31
N ASP A 123 14.33 10.56 5.44
CA ASP A 123 13.65 9.60 6.30
C ASP A 123 12.35 9.07 5.69
N LEU A 124 11.62 9.91 4.95
CA LEU A 124 10.43 9.47 4.21
C LEU A 124 10.82 8.58 3.01
N GLN A 125 11.97 8.82 2.38
CA GLN A 125 12.48 7.91 1.33
C GLN A 125 12.91 6.57 1.92
N LYS A 126 13.60 6.55 3.06
CA LYS A 126 13.94 5.32 3.79
C LYS A 126 12.67 4.56 4.18
N LEU A 127 11.63 5.25 4.63
CA LEU A 127 10.33 4.64 4.91
C LEU A 127 9.74 4.00 3.64
N ARG A 128 9.74 4.68 2.48
CA ARG A 128 9.31 4.06 1.21
C ARG A 128 10.04 2.77 0.91
N CYS A 129 11.37 2.78 1.04
CA CYS A 129 12.19 1.60 0.81
C CYS A 129 11.83 0.47 1.79
N ARG A 130 11.70 0.77 3.08
CA ARG A 130 11.33 -0.22 4.10
C ARG A 130 9.95 -0.81 3.82
N VAL A 131 8.96 0.01 3.49
CA VAL A 131 7.64 -0.47 3.12
C VAL A 131 7.71 -1.39 1.91
N ASN A 132 8.41 -0.97 0.86
CA ASN A 132 8.48 -1.71 -0.40
C ASN A 132 9.21 -3.06 -0.31
N TYR A 133 10.32 -3.12 0.44
CA TYR A 133 11.22 -4.28 0.43
C TYR A 133 11.13 -5.15 1.67
N HIS A 134 10.63 -4.61 2.80
CA HIS A 134 10.58 -5.33 4.07
C HIS A 134 9.17 -5.52 4.60
N ALA A 135 8.28 -4.51 4.51
CA ALA A 135 6.93 -4.62 5.07
C ALA A 135 5.95 -5.32 4.12
N LEU A 136 5.98 -4.95 2.84
CA LEU A 136 5.04 -5.45 1.83
C LEU A 136 5.52 -6.78 1.24
N LYS A 137 5.40 -7.83 2.03
CA LYS A 137 5.75 -9.21 1.66
C LYS A 137 4.53 -9.94 1.12
N PHE A 138 4.74 -10.80 0.13
CA PHE A 138 3.70 -11.73 -0.30
C PHE A 138 3.41 -12.76 0.79
N THR A 139 2.20 -13.35 0.76
CA THR A 139 1.83 -14.45 1.63
C THR A 139 2.72 -15.68 1.42
N ASP A 140 2.82 -16.52 2.45
CA ASP A 140 3.65 -17.73 2.42
C ASP A 140 3.35 -18.66 1.24
N PRO A 141 2.09 -18.93 0.85
CA PRO A 141 1.79 -19.77 -0.31
C PRO A 141 2.39 -19.22 -1.63
N ILE A 142 2.32 -17.91 -1.84
CA ILE A 142 2.91 -17.26 -3.03
C ILE A 142 4.44 -17.37 -2.99
N LEU A 143 5.05 -17.12 -1.83
CA LEU A 143 6.50 -17.21 -1.66
C LEU A 143 7.01 -18.65 -1.84
N GLU A 144 6.30 -19.63 -1.28
CA GLU A 144 6.63 -21.05 -1.42
C GLU A 144 6.53 -21.50 -2.88
N MET A 145 5.47 -21.10 -3.60
CA MET A 145 5.33 -21.37 -5.03
C MET A 145 6.50 -20.80 -5.83
N GLY A 146 6.91 -19.55 -5.54
CA GLY A 146 8.07 -18.92 -6.17
C GLY A 146 9.38 -19.66 -5.87
N ARG A 147 9.60 -20.09 -4.63
CA ARG A 147 10.78 -20.87 -4.23
C ARG A 147 10.82 -22.23 -4.93
N LEU A 148 9.69 -22.93 -4.99
CA LEU A 148 9.57 -24.22 -5.65
C LEU A 148 9.87 -24.12 -7.14
N LEU A 149 9.38 -23.08 -7.81
CA LEU A 149 9.70 -22.82 -9.22
C LEU A 149 11.20 -22.65 -9.43
N VAL A 150 11.85 -21.80 -8.63
CA VAL A 150 13.31 -21.57 -8.70
C VAL A 150 14.10 -22.85 -8.43
N GLN A 151 13.68 -23.64 -7.44
CA GLN A 151 14.31 -24.92 -7.11
C GLN A 151 14.26 -25.87 -8.30
N ARG A 152 13.10 -26.03 -8.95
CA ARG A 152 12.94 -26.90 -10.12
C ARG A 152 13.77 -26.44 -11.31
N MET A 153 13.83 -25.13 -11.57
CA MET A 153 14.67 -24.58 -12.64
C MET A 153 16.16 -24.87 -12.41
N ARG A 154 16.64 -24.70 -11.17
CA ARG A 154 18.03 -25.01 -10.80
C ARG A 154 18.33 -26.50 -10.86
N ALA A 155 17.40 -27.36 -10.46
CA ALA A 155 17.57 -28.81 -10.53
C ALA A 155 17.74 -29.31 -11.98
N LYS A 156 17.16 -28.61 -12.96
CA LYS A 156 17.22 -29.02 -14.37
C LYS A 156 18.53 -28.63 -15.08
N SER A 157 19.04 -27.42 -14.86
CA SER A 157 20.17 -26.88 -15.64
C SER A 157 21.25 -26.18 -14.81
N GLY A 158 21.14 -26.21 -13.48
CA GLY A 158 22.03 -25.51 -12.53
C GLY A 158 21.84 -23.99 -12.51
N ARG A 159 21.85 -23.37 -13.69
CA ARG A 159 21.63 -21.94 -13.93
C ARG A 159 20.46 -21.73 -14.88
N PHE A 160 19.82 -20.58 -14.77
CA PHE A 160 18.74 -20.14 -15.67
C PHE A 160 18.75 -18.62 -15.78
N ILE A 161 18.15 -18.11 -16.86
CA ILE A 161 17.90 -16.68 -17.07
C ILE A 161 16.40 -16.44 -16.91
N ALA A 162 16.02 -15.41 -16.15
CA ALA A 162 14.64 -14.95 -16.04
C ALA A 162 14.48 -13.63 -16.80
N LEU A 163 13.51 -13.58 -17.72
CA LEU A 163 13.23 -12.40 -18.53
C LEU A 163 11.76 -12.01 -18.36
N HIS A 164 11.50 -10.78 -17.90
CA HIS A 164 10.15 -10.23 -17.83
C HIS A 164 9.89 -9.38 -19.08
N LEU A 165 9.14 -9.95 -20.02
CA LEU A 165 8.70 -9.26 -21.23
C LEU A 165 7.32 -8.66 -20.98
N ARG A 166 7.18 -7.35 -21.19
CA ARG A 166 5.93 -6.62 -21.05
C ARG A 166 5.47 -6.16 -22.43
N PHE A 167 4.28 -6.59 -22.83
CA PHE A 167 3.60 -6.21 -24.07
C PHE A 167 2.34 -5.40 -23.73
#